data_AF-A0A7U3WAF7-F1
#
_entry.id   AF-A0A7U3WAF7-F1
#
_cell.length_a   1.000
_cell.length_b   1.000
_cell.length_c   1.000
_cell.angle_alpha   90.00
_cell.angle_beta   90.00
_cell.angle_gamma   90.00
#
_symmetry.space_group_name_H-M   'P 1'
#
loop_
_entity.id
_entity.type
_entity.pdbx_description
1 polymer ?
#
loop_
_entity_poly.entity_id
_entity_poly.type
_entity_poly.pdbx_seq_one_letter_code
_entity_poly.pdbx_strand_id
1 'polypeptide(L)' 'MDTRADIEVETLLKIVLGLVVVWLGLEVLDLLIDIVLGPFQSLFGLVIVVLIVLWLLDRI' A
#
# COMPACT_ATOMS: atom_id res chain seq x y z
N MET A 1 -27.29 -31.69 -2.70
CA MET A 1 -27.14 -30.27 -3.06
C MET A 1 -25.74 -29.86 -2.63
N ASP A 2 -24.73 -30.25 -3.41
CA ASP A 2 -23.34 -29.82 -3.19
C ASP A 2 -23.13 -28.54 -3.98
N THR A 3 -23.43 -27.40 -3.34
CA THR A 3 -23.18 -26.07 -3.88
C THR A 3 -21.79 -25.62 -3.47
N ARG A 4 -20.76 -26.42 -3.75
CA ARG A 4 -19.36 -26.03 -3.57
C ARG A 4 -18.83 -25.56 -4.91
N ALA A 5 -18.83 -24.24 -5.08
CA ALA A 5 -18.14 -23.44 -6.10
C ALA A 5 -17.52 -24.24 -7.27
N ASP A 6 -18.33 -24.59 -8.26
CA ASP A 6 -17.87 -25.09 -9.55
C ASP A 6 -17.33 -23.89 -10.36
N ILE A 7 -16.12 -23.44 -10.04
CA ILE A 7 -15.44 -22.40 -10.82
C ILE A 7 -14.46 -23.08 -11.75
N GLU A 8 -14.68 -22.88 -13.05
CA GLU A 8 -13.79 -23.36 -14.09
C GLU A 8 -12.37 -22.82 -13.91
N VAL A 9 -11.37 -23.67 -14.15
CA VAL A 9 -9.93 -23.32 -14.02
C VAL A 9 -9.57 -22.12 -14.88
N GLU A 10 -10.15 -21.99 -16.07
CA GLU A 10 -9.94 -20.84 -16.95
C GLU A 10 -10.44 -19.53 -16.31
N THR A 11 -11.57 -19.56 -15.61
CA THR A 11 -12.11 -18.40 -14.90
C THR A 11 -11.22 -18.02 -13.73
N LEU A 12 -10.74 -19.00 -12.95
CA LEU A 12 -9.76 -18.76 -11.89
C LEU A 12 -8.47 -18.14 -12.44
N LEU A 13 -7.96 -18.66 -13.55
CA LEU A 13 -6.74 -18.14 -14.18
C LEU A 13 -6.91 -16.67 -14.60
N LYS A 14 -8.05 -16.31 -15.20
CA LYS A 14 -8.35 -14.92 -15.58
C LYS A 14 -8.44 -14.00 -14.37
N ILE A 15 -9.08 -14.45 -13.29
CA ILE A 15 -9.18 -13.68 -12.03
C ILE A 15 -7.78 -13.44 -11.45
N VAL A 16 -6.97 -14.50 -11.35
CA VAL A 16 -5.60 -14.40 -10.84
C VAL A 16 -4.76 -13.48 -11.74
N LEU A 17 -4.88 -13.60 -13.06
CA LEU A 17 -4.17 -12.73 -13.99
C LEU A 17 -4.59 -11.26 -13.81
N GLY A 18 -5.88 -10.98 -13.65
CA GLY A 18 -6.38 -9.65 -13.34
C GLY A 18 -5.83 -9.11 -12.01
N LEU A 19 -5.78 -9.95 -10.98
CA LEU A 19 -5.20 -9.59 -9.68
C LEU A 19 -3.71 -9.29 -9.80
N VAL A 20 -2.95 -10.06 -10.58
CA VAL A 20 -1.53 -9.80 -10.86
C VAL A 20 -1.36 -8.45 -11.56
N VAL A 21 -2.21 -8.12 -12.53
CA VAL A 21 -2.17 -6.82 -13.21
C VAL A 21 -2.47 -5.67 -12.23
N VAL A 22 -3.47 -5.82 -11.37
CA VAL A 22 -3.79 -4.82 -10.32
C VAL A 22 -2.61 -4.68 -9.36
N TRP A 23 -2.01 -5.80 -8.93
CA TRP A 23 -0.86 -5.80 -8.04
C TRP A 23 0.34 -5.08 -8.66
N LEU A 24 0.66 -5.35 -9.93
CA LEU A 24 1.69 -4.62 -10.66
C LEU A 24 1.38 -3.13 -10.77
N GLY A 25 0.12 -2.75 -10.96
CA GLY A 25 -0.29 -1.35 -10.98
C GLY A 25 -0.07 -0.64 -9.65
N LEU A 26 -0.34 -1.32 -8.53
CA LEU A 26 -0.06 -0.80 -7.18
C LEU A 26 1.44 -0.65 -6.93
N GLU A 27 2.25 -1.64 -7.36
CA GLU A 27 3.70 -1.55 -7.18
C GLU A 27 4.32 -0.41 -8.00
N VAL A 28 3.81 -0.16 -9.21
CA VAL A 28 4.20 1.03 -9.98
C VAL A 28 3.77 2.32 -9.25
N LEU A 29 2.58 2.34 -8.64
CA LEU A 29 2.12 3.49 -7.88
C LEU A 29 3.03 3.76 -6.66
N ASP A 30 3.42 2.72 -5.93
CA ASP A 30 4.35 2.83 -4.79
C ASP A 30 5.70 3.40 -5.24
N LEU A 31 6.26 2.91 -6.35
CA LEU A 31 7.50 3.46 -6.92
C LEU A 31 7.37 4.95 -7.30
N LEU A 32 6.24 5.36 -7.88
CA LEU A 32 6.00 6.76 -8.21
C LEU A 32 5.89 7.63 -6.95
N ILE A 33 5.22 7.12 -5.92
CA ILE A 33 5.10 7.79 -4.62
C ILE A 33 6.49 7.93 -4.00
N ASP A 34 7.32 6.89 -4.02
CA ASP A 34 8.67 6.92 -3.46
C ASP A 34 9.60 7.89 -4.20
N ILE A 35 9.48 8.00 -5.53
CA ILE A 35 10.27 8.98 -6.28
C ILE A 35 9.93 10.41 -5.86
N VAL A 36 8.64 10.69 -5.59
CA VAL A 36 8.16 12.05 -5.27
C VAL A 36 8.33 12.36 -3.78
N LEU A 37 7.97 11.43 -2.91
CA LEU A 37 7.90 11.61 -1.46
C LEU A 37 9.09 11.00 -0.71
N GLY A 38 9.85 10.08 -1.30
CA GLY A 38 11.00 9.43 -0.68
C GLY A 38 12.02 10.41 -0.10
N PRO A 39 12.43 11.47 -0.82
CA PRO A 39 13.31 12.50 -0.26
C PRO A 39 12.72 13.21 0.97
N PHE A 40 11.40 13.34 1.05
CA PHE A 40 10.68 13.97 2.15
C PHE A 40 10.31 13.00 3.28
N GLN A 41 10.47 11.69 3.10
CA GLN A 41 10.14 10.67 4.10
C GLN A 41 10.95 10.84 5.39
N SER A 42 12.21 11.24 5.28
CA SER A 42 13.04 11.60 6.43
C SER A 42 12.53 12.85 7.16
N LEU A 43 11.98 13.83 6.44
CA LEU A 43 11.37 15.01 7.04
C LEU A 43 10.07 14.66 7.76
N PHE A 44 9.27 13.72 7.23
CA PHE A 44 8.09 13.21 7.95
C PHE A 44 8.49 12.58 9.29
N GLY A 45 9.52 11.75 9.31
CA GLY A 45 10.06 11.20 10.57
C GLY A 45 10.51 12.29 11.54
N LEU A 46 11.23 13.31 11.03
CA LEU A 46 11.65 14.46 11.83
C LEU A 46 10.44 15.23 12.41
N VAL A 47 9.43 15.52 11.58
CA VAL A 47 8.21 16.22 12.01
C VAL A 47 7.50 15.41 13.09
N ILE A 48 7.36 14.09 12.92
CA ILE A 48 6.78 13.22 13.94
C ILE A 48 7.58 13.28 15.24
N VAL A 49 8.92 13.18 15.17
CA VAL A 49 9.78 13.29 16.36
C VAL A 49 9.59 14.64 17.05
N VAL A 50 9.55 15.74 16.28
CA VAL A 50 9.31 17.09 16.83
C VAL A 50 7.94 17.17 17.50
N LEU A 51 6.89 16.63 16.88
CA LEU A 51 5.55 16.58 17.47
C LEU A 51 5.54 15.77 18.76
N ILE A 52 6.20 14.62 18.79
CA ILE A 52 6.34 13.78 20.00
C ILE A 52 7.06 14.56 21.10
N VAL A 53 8.14 15.27 20.78
CA VAL A 53 8.89 16.09 21.75
C VAL A 53 8.05 17.25 22.27
N LEU A 54 7.32 17.94 21.40
CA LEU A 54 6.43 19.05 21.79
C LEU A 54 5.28 18.56 22.67
N TRP A 55 4.71 17.40 22.35
CA TRP A 55 3.71 16.73 23.17
C TRP A 55 4.27 16.33 24.54
N LEU A 56 5.48 15.76 24.58
CA LEU A 56 6.14 15.38 25.85
C LEU A 56 6.43 16.59 26.75
N LEU A 57 6.72 17.74 26.13
CA LEU A 57 6.93 19.01 26.82
C LEU A 57 5.62 19.75 27.15
N ASP A 58 4.46 19.14 26.90
CA ASP A 58 3.13 19.71 27.13
C ASP A 58 2.94 21.07 26.41
N ARG A 59 3.58 21.23 25.25
CA ARG A 59 3.49 22.45 24.42
C ARG A 59 2.42 22.38 23.34
N ILE A 60 1.81 21.21 23.15
CA ILE A 60 0.67 20.91 22.28
C ILE A 60 -0.27 20.03 23.08
#